data_AF-A0A168DEG0-F1
#
_entry.id   AF-A0A168DEG0-F1
#
_cell.length_a   1.000
_cell.length_b   1.000
_cell.length_c   1.000
_cell.angle_alpha   90.00
_cell.angle_beta   90.00
_cell.angle_gamma   90.00
#
_symmetry.space_group_name_H-M   'P 1'
#
loop_
_entity.id
_entity.type
_entity.pdbx_description
1 polymer ?
#
loop_
_entity_poly.entity_id
_entity_poly.type
_entity_poly.pdbx_seq_one_letter_code
_entity_poly.pdbx_strand_id
1 'polypeptide(L)'
;MQPPSDRPYKTHLDEVASHQIQDYREPSTIQKAAEKISEYIPAAAGPLQHLTGHPPPTKTAEAEEAPAPDPSQLPERPVHDEHIENFVREQHRQDGSKILEGHRQ
;
A
#
# COMPACT_ATOMS: atom_id res chain seq x y z
N MET A 1 17.51 28.78 17.71
CA MET A 1 16.47 28.79 18.75
C MET A 1 17.15 29.05 20.08
N GLN A 2 16.79 30.13 20.77
CA GLN A 2 17.37 30.49 22.07
C GLN A 2 16.50 29.85 23.16
N PRO A 3 17.06 29.04 24.06
CA PRO A 3 16.24 28.31 25.03
C PRO A 3 15.66 29.25 26.10
N PRO A 4 14.46 28.93 26.63
CA PRO A 4 13.85 29.68 27.72
C PRO A 4 14.70 29.58 28.99
N SER A 5 14.78 30.69 29.75
CA SER A 5 15.63 30.83 30.95
C SER A 5 15.33 29.86 32.09
N ASP A 6 14.19 29.16 32.03
CA ASP A 6 13.67 28.29 33.09
C ASP A 6 14.20 26.85 33.03
N ARG A 7 15.00 26.48 32.02
CA ARG A 7 15.61 25.15 31.91
C ARG A 7 17.11 25.25 31.67
N PRO A 8 17.95 24.45 32.36
CA PRO A 8 19.38 24.45 32.10
C PRO A 8 19.65 24.02 30.65
N TYR A 9 20.55 24.74 29.99
CA TYR A 9 20.89 24.57 28.56
C TYR A 9 21.16 23.10 28.18
N LYS A 10 21.81 22.36 29.09
CA LYS A 10 22.08 20.93 28.94
C LYS A 10 20.80 20.09 28.77
N THR A 11 19.76 20.32 29.57
CA THR A 11 18.52 19.54 29.50
C THR A 11 17.80 19.78 28.18
N HIS A 12 17.85 21.01 27.66
CA HIS A 12 17.33 21.30 26.33
C HIS A 12 18.12 20.57 25.22
N LEU A 13 19.45 20.53 25.33
CA LEU A 13 20.27 19.77 24.38
C LEU A 13 20.00 18.26 24.46
N ASP A 14 19.88 17.69 25.66
CA ASP A 14 19.57 16.27 25.84
C ASP A 14 18.17 15.91 25.29
N GLU A 15 17.18 16.80 25.46
CA GLU A 15 15.84 16.67 24.91
C GLU A 15 15.86 16.74 23.37
N VAL A 16 16.53 17.73 22.78
CA VAL A 16 16.67 17.88 21.33
C VAL A 16 17.42 16.70 20.72
N ALA A 17 18.53 16.27 21.33
CA ALA A 17 19.30 15.12 20.85
C ALA A 17 18.48 13.82 20.87
N SER A 18 17.64 13.63 21.90
CA SER A 18 16.77 12.45 22.01
C SER A 18 15.69 12.41 20.93
N HIS A 19 15.16 13.56 20.51
CA HIS A 19 14.17 13.64 19.43
C HIS A 19 14.84 13.49 18.06
N GLN A 20 16.01 14.09 17.89
CA GLN A 20 16.72 14.13 16.60
C GLN A 20 17.19 12.74 16.14
N ILE A 21 17.46 11.80 17.05
CA ILE A 21 17.83 10.42 16.67
C ILE A 21 16.67 9.67 15.98
N GLN A 22 15.42 10.04 16.23
CA GLN A 22 14.26 9.38 15.61
C GLN A 22 14.11 9.74 14.14
N ASP A 23 14.44 10.98 13.77
CA ASP A 23 14.28 11.52 12.41
C ASP A 23 15.36 11.01 11.43
N TYR A 24 16.52 10.59 11.92
CA TYR A 24 17.60 10.00 11.10
C TYR A 24 17.55 8.47 11.02
N ARG A 25 16.48 7.84 11.53
CA ARG A 25 16.33 6.40 11.37
C ARG A 25 16.05 6.10 9.90
N GLU A 26 17.00 5.41 9.27
CA GLU A 26 16.83 4.91 7.89
C GLU A 26 15.47 4.23 7.73
N PRO A 27 14.67 4.62 6.71
CA PRO A 27 13.37 4.03 6.52
C PRO A 27 13.51 2.54 6.25
N SER A 28 12.64 1.76 6.88
CA SER A 28 12.59 0.31 6.69
C SER A 28 12.35 -0.04 5.22
N THR A 29 12.70 -1.26 4.82
CA THR A 29 12.46 -1.74 3.45
C THR A 29 10.99 -1.63 3.03
N ILE A 30 10.08 -1.84 3.98
CA ILE A 30 8.63 -1.73 3.78
C ILE A 30 8.23 -0.27 3.54
N GLN A 31 8.83 0.69 4.27
CA GLN A 31 8.59 2.11 4.06
C GLN A 31 9.08 2.59 2.70
N LYS A 32 10.30 2.21 2.31
CA LYS A 32 10.86 2.52 0.98
C LYS A 32 9.98 1.94 -0.15
N ALA A 33 9.42 0.74 0.06
CA ALA A 33 8.49 0.14 -0.90
C ALA A 33 7.15 0.89 -0.94
N ALA A 34 6.59 1.25 0.22
CA ALA A 34 5.35 2.01 0.31
C ALA A 34 5.46 3.39 -0.35
N GLU A 35 6.57 4.10 -0.14
CA GLU A 35 6.88 5.37 -0.79
C GLU A 35 6.88 5.22 -2.31
N LYS A 36 7.68 4.27 -2.83
CA LYS A 36 7.70 4.00 -4.28
C LYS A 36 6.32 3.65 -4.84
N ILE A 37 5.56 2.78 -4.18
CA ILE A 37 4.22 2.42 -4.64
C ILE A 37 3.31 3.66 -4.65
N SER A 38 3.39 4.52 -3.63
CA SER A 38 2.61 5.75 -3.56
C SER A 38 3.00 6.79 -4.64
N GLU A 39 4.26 6.80 -5.08
CA GLU A 39 4.71 7.63 -6.21
C GLU A 39 4.08 7.18 -7.54
N TYR A 40 3.93 5.87 -7.75
CA TYR A 40 3.32 5.32 -8.96
C TYR A 40 1.78 5.24 -8.89
N ILE A 41 1.23 5.04 -7.69
CA ILE A 41 -0.20 4.84 -7.44
C ILE A 41 -0.62 5.77 -6.29
N PRO A 42 -0.99 7.03 -6.59
CA PRO A 42 -1.38 8.01 -5.57
C PRO A 42 -2.54 7.54 -4.68
N ALA A 43 -3.48 6.77 -5.24
CA ALA A 43 -4.61 6.20 -4.50
C ALA A 43 -4.20 5.18 -3.42
N ALA A 44 -3.02 4.57 -3.54
CA ALA A 44 -2.50 3.62 -2.56
C ALA A 44 -1.80 4.31 -1.38
N ALA A 45 -1.54 5.62 -1.45
CA ALA A 45 -0.81 6.36 -0.43
C ALA A 45 -1.47 6.27 0.95
N GLY A 46 -2.78 6.52 1.05
CA GLY A 46 -3.53 6.45 2.31
C GLY A 46 -3.48 5.06 2.96
N PRO A 47 -3.87 3.98 2.27
CA PRO A 47 -3.80 2.61 2.81
C PRO A 47 -2.38 2.18 3.23
N LEU A 48 -1.35 2.55 2.45
CA LEU A 48 0.04 2.21 2.76
C LEU A 48 0.60 3.00 3.95
N GLN A 49 0.12 4.23 4.17
CA GLN A 49 0.45 5.01 5.37
C GLN A 49 -0.11 4.37 6.63
N HIS A 50 -1.35 3.88 6.59
CA HIS A 50 -1.94 3.15 7.73
C HIS A 50 -1.15 1.88 8.07
N LEU A 51 -0.55 1.23 7.06
CA LEU A 51 0.26 0.03 7.26
C LEU A 51 1.67 0.33 7.81
N THR A 52 2.27 1.44 7.39
CA THR A 52 3.64 1.81 7.81
C THR A 52 3.68 2.65 9.09
N GLY A 53 2.55 3.22 9.52
CA GLY A 53 2.43 3.99 10.77
C GLY A 53 3.11 5.36 10.74
N HIS A 54 3.47 5.86 9.56
CA HIS A 54 4.15 7.16 9.42
C HIS A 54 3.21 8.24 8.87
N PRO A 55 3.26 9.47 9.44
CA PRO A 55 2.54 10.60 8.88
C PRO A 55 3.10 10.94 7.49
N PRO A 56 2.28 11.46 6.57
CA PRO A 56 2.74 11.79 5.22
C PRO A 56 3.87 12.82 5.30
N PRO A 57 4.90 12.72 4.44
CA PRO A 57 5.73 13.89 4.17
C PRO A 57 4.79 15.00 3.71
N THR A 58 4.95 16.19 4.27
CA THR A 58 4.13 17.37 4.00
C THR A 58 4.14 17.74 2.52
N LYS A 59 3.32 17.07 1.72
CA LYS A 59 2.81 17.55 0.45
C LYS A 59 1.33 17.78 0.64
N THR A 60 1.01 19.06 0.80
CA THR A 60 -0.27 19.69 0.45
C THR A 60 -1.46 18.72 0.50
N ALA A 61 -2.11 18.75 1.65
CA ALA A 61 -3.45 18.22 1.83
C ALA A 61 -4.40 18.89 0.83
N GLU A 62 -4.64 18.21 -0.28
CA GLU A 62 -5.91 18.28 -1.01
C GLU A 62 -6.42 16.83 -1.07
N ALA A 63 -6.84 16.33 0.09
CA ALA A 63 -7.73 15.19 0.16
C ALA A 63 -9.11 15.67 -0.28
N GLU A 64 -9.27 15.87 -1.59
CA GLU A 64 -10.59 15.88 -2.19
C GLU A 64 -11.09 14.43 -2.09
N GLU A 65 -12.13 14.22 -1.28
CA GLU A 65 -12.88 12.97 -1.24
C GLU A 65 -13.41 12.73 -2.66
N ALA A 66 -12.67 11.95 -3.45
CA ALA A 66 -13.04 11.69 -4.82
C ALA A 66 -14.43 11.03 -4.81
N PRO A 67 -15.45 11.65 -5.43
CA PRO A 67 -16.78 11.05 -5.49
C PRO A 67 -16.66 9.68 -6.17
N ALA A 68 -17.44 8.71 -5.68
CA ALA A 68 -17.48 7.39 -6.29
C ALA A 68 -17.57 7.52 -7.82
N PRO A 69 -16.68 6.86 -8.59
CA PRO A 69 -16.66 7.03 -10.03
C PRO A 69 -18.04 6.69 -10.58
N ASP A 70 -18.60 7.62 -11.34
CA ASP A 70 -19.89 7.44 -11.99
C ASP A 70 -19.83 6.14 -12.81
N PRO A 71 -20.78 5.19 -12.63
CA PRO A 71 -20.78 3.94 -13.39
C PRO A 71 -20.79 4.17 -14.92
N SER A 72 -21.21 5.35 -15.37
CA SER A 72 -21.14 5.81 -16.76
C SER A 72 -19.71 6.00 -17.29
N GLN A 73 -18.73 6.18 -16.39
CA GLN A 73 -17.31 6.39 -16.70
C GLN A 73 -16.48 5.11 -16.61
N LEU A 74 -17.07 4.01 -16.13
CA LEU A 74 -16.40 2.72 -16.12
C LEU A 74 -16.36 2.15 -17.54
N PRO A 75 -15.19 1.72 -18.03
CA PRO A 75 -15.09 1.02 -19.30
C PRO A 75 -16.05 -0.17 -19.33
N GLU A 76 -16.71 -0.39 -20.46
CA GLU A 76 -17.57 -1.56 -20.64
C GLU A 76 -16.75 -2.82 -20.38
N ARG A 77 -17.21 -3.62 -19.41
CA ARG A 77 -16.60 -4.93 -19.15
C ARG A 77 -16.87 -5.81 -20.38
N PRO A 78 -15.89 -6.63 -20.80
CA PRO A 78 -16.12 -7.60 -21.87
C PRO A 78 -17.35 -8.45 -21.56
N VAL A 79 -18.14 -8.73 -22.59
CA VAL A 79 -19.29 -9.63 -22.50
C VAL A 79 -18.80 -11.00 -22.02
N HIS A 80 -19.52 -11.59 -21.07
CA HIS A 80 -19.21 -12.93 -20.60
C HIS A 80 -19.35 -13.93 -21.74
N ASP A 81 -18.25 -14.62 -22.07
CA ASP A 81 -18.20 -15.61 -23.16
C ASP A 81 -18.28 -17.03 -22.59
N GLU A 82 -19.41 -17.70 -22.83
CA GLU A 82 -19.66 -19.08 -22.40
C GLU A 82 -18.68 -20.09 -23.01
N HIS A 83 -18.11 -19.80 -24.20
CA HIS A 83 -17.11 -20.69 -24.81
C HIS A 83 -15.80 -20.68 -24.03
N ILE A 84 -15.38 -19.52 -23.52
CA ILE A 84 -14.18 -19.39 -22.68
C ILE A 84 -14.41 -20.10 -21.35
N GLU A 85 -15.57 -19.93 -20.73
CA GLU A 85 -15.93 -20.63 -19.49
C GLU A 85 -15.90 -22.16 -19.67
N ASN A 86 -16.52 -22.66 -20.75
CA ASN A 86 -16.54 -24.09 -21.05
C ASN A 86 -15.15 -24.64 -21.36
N PHE A 87 -14.30 -23.88 -22.06
CA PHE A 87 -12.91 -24.27 -22.29
C PHE A 87 -12.14 -24.40 -20.97
N VAL A 88 -12.22 -23.39 -20.10
CA VAL A 88 -11.56 -23.42 -18.78
C VAL A 88 -12.08 -24.56 -17.91
N ARG A 89 -13.39 -24.81 -17.94
CA ARG A 89 -14.02 -25.95 -17.25
C ARG A 89 -13.50 -27.29 -17.79
N GLU A 90 -13.36 -27.43 -19.10
CA GLU A 90 -12.87 -28.65 -19.73
C GLU A 90 -11.39 -28.90 -19.43
N GLN A 91 -10.53 -27.87 -19.42
CA GLN A 91 -9.13 -28.02 -19.00
C GLN A 91 -9.01 -28.60 -17.58
N HIS A 92 -9.76 -28.07 -16.62
CA HIS A 92 -9.74 -28.57 -15.24
C HIS A 92 -10.38 -29.95 -15.08
N ARG A 93 -11.31 -30.36 -15.97
CA ARG A 93 -11.86 -31.73 -16.00
C ARG A 93 -10.82 -32.74 -16.47
N GLN A 94 -10.08 -32.42 -17.52
CA GLN A 94 -9.07 -33.31 -18.09
C GLN A 94 -7.89 -33.54 -17.15
N ASP A 95 -7.52 -32.55 -16.33
CA ASP A 95 -6.52 -32.71 -15.27
C ASP A 95 -7.04 -33.57 -14.10
N GLY A 96 -8.29 -33.35 -13.68
CA GLY A 96 -8.92 -34.16 -12.63
C GLY A 96 -9.05 -35.65 -12.99
N SER A 97 -9.33 -35.97 -14.25
CA SER A 97 -9.44 -37.35 -14.72
C SER A 97 -8.10 -38.10 -14.73
N LYS A 98 -6.99 -37.44 -15.11
CA LYS A 98 -5.64 -38.04 -15.10
C LYS A 98 -5.15 -38.34 -13.67
N ILE A 99 -5.55 -37.51 -12.70
CA ILE A 99 -5.20 -37.70 -11.28
C ILE A 99 -5.92 -38.92 -10.69
N LEU A 100 -7.17 -39.17 -11.07
CA LEU A 100 -7.97 -40.32 -10.59
C LEU A 100 -7.58 -41.65 -11.24
N GLU A 101 -7.08 -41.64 -12.49
CA GLU A 101 -6.66 -42.86 -13.19
C GLU A 101 -5.29 -43.37 -12.74
N GLY A 102 -4.38 -42.47 -12.34
CA GLY A 102 -3.09 -42.83 -11.75
C GLY A 102 -3.16 -43.44 -10.34
N HIS A 103 -4.32 -43.36 -9.68
CA HIS A 103 -4.52 -43.90 -8.32
C HIS A 103 -5.09 -45.33 -8.29
N ARG A 104 -5.31 -45.94 -9.47
CA ARG A 104 -5.89 -47.29 -9.65
C ARG A 104 -4.88 -48.35 -10.16
N GLN A 105 -3.58 -48.16 -9.93
CA GLN A 105 -2.55 -49.19 -10.13
C GLN A 105 -1.86 -49.54 -8.83
#